data_AF-A0A3B0CL67-F1
#
_entry.id   AF-A0A3B0CL67-F1
#
_cell.length_a   1.000
_cell.length_b   1.000
_cell.length_c   1.000
_cell.angle_alpha   90.00
_cell.angle_beta   90.00
_cell.angle_gamma   90.00
#
_symmetry.space_group_name_H-M   'P 1'
#
loop_
_entity.id
_entity.type
_entity.pdbx_description
1 polymer ?
#
loop_
_entity_poly.entity_id
_entity_poly.type
_entity_poly.pdbx_seq_one_letter_code
_entity_poly.pdbx_strand_id
1 'polypeptide(L)'
;MRYVYGDVPGLDGRGLKMINEKFNVDYKPNLVPQGSYDEKLTATLASGTIPDVMLFQTGDLTSKFNKFAKQGAFAPLDEYIDQYPTLKRIPKYVLDQFRVNGKLYGIPQYYPKFGFTTIIRKDWLDNLGLKVPTSYEELKQVAIAFTKNDPDKNGKNDTYGFAMGKDINPPFTQGAYWEPGAWYHKDAQGRFIPGLISNARKDIVAMFADLYKEGAITRDFATIDWANTNKEFYSGIAGIFIGTPRGMSQAYMDGLVKINPQAKFVHVEQFKAPDGYQGMSAGGGFAGFEVISAEAGKDKAKVRRILDMLEIGRTFFPDDKKNDKNADFDWLNGNVGTGYDMVNGLPVVRKETAPQGLYPLAYLPDGIAWPEKDSDVNYLSAYQEPLKQLAADIMKSYSTMKYYANPANGIVSETLISKGAELNKYLYDEQTKMIAGQRPIADWDKMVAEWKAKGGEQLIKEMNAEIKIKDVKEAWN
;
A
#
# COMPACT_ATOMS: atom_id res chain seq x y z
N MET A 1 -8.55 3.13 19.78
CA MET A 1 -9.43 3.37 18.62
C MET A 1 -8.73 2.87 17.37
N ARG A 2 -9.41 2.08 16.54
CA ARG A 2 -8.88 1.58 15.26
C ARG A 2 -9.99 1.41 14.22
N TYR A 3 -9.63 1.40 12.94
CA TYR A 3 -10.59 1.04 11.89
C TYR A 3 -10.68 -0.47 11.70
N VAL A 4 -11.80 -0.91 11.14
CA VAL A 4 -12.03 -2.29 10.70
C VAL A 4 -12.63 -2.31 9.30
N TYR A 5 -12.32 -3.36 8.55
CA TYR A 5 -12.94 -3.66 7.26
C TYR A 5 -14.11 -4.64 7.47
N GLY A 6 -15.24 -4.39 6.81
CA GLY A 6 -16.43 -5.24 6.93
C GLY A 6 -17.17 -5.04 8.26
N ASP A 7 -17.77 -6.12 8.76
CA ASP A 7 -18.61 -6.10 9.96
C ASP A 7 -17.80 -5.85 11.23
N VAL A 8 -18.29 -4.97 12.09
CA VAL A 8 -17.68 -4.65 13.38
C VAL A 8 -18.16 -5.68 14.41
N PRO A 9 -17.26 -6.44 15.07
CA PRO A 9 -17.68 -7.36 16.12
C PRO A 9 -18.30 -6.62 17.32
N GLY A 10 -19.21 -7.30 18.01
CA GLY A 10 -19.79 -6.82 19.27
C GLY A 10 -18.71 -6.64 20.37
N LEU A 11 -18.97 -5.75 21.33
CA LEU A 11 -18.04 -5.44 22.42
C LEU A 11 -18.13 -6.41 23.62
N ASP A 12 -18.71 -7.59 23.41
CA ASP A 12 -18.90 -8.66 24.38
C ASP A 12 -18.41 -10.03 23.89
N GLY A 13 -17.79 -10.06 22.70
CA GLY A 13 -17.33 -11.29 22.06
C GLY A 13 -16.19 -11.99 22.81
N ARG A 14 -16.08 -13.29 22.55
CA ARG A 14 -15.12 -14.19 23.22
C ARG A 14 -13.67 -13.70 23.10
N GLY A 15 -13.27 -13.21 21.94
CA GLY A 15 -11.92 -12.70 21.71
C GLY A 15 -11.55 -11.53 22.63
N LEU A 16 -12.50 -10.64 22.94
CA LEU A 16 -12.26 -9.53 23.86
C LEU A 16 -12.10 -10.02 25.31
N LYS A 17 -12.90 -11.01 25.73
CA LYS A 17 -12.77 -11.64 27.05
C LYS A 17 -11.40 -12.31 27.20
N MET A 18 -10.95 -13.03 26.18
CA MET A 18 -9.62 -13.64 26.14
C MET A 18 -8.49 -12.61 26.32
N ILE A 19 -8.61 -11.42 25.72
CA ILE A 19 -7.65 -10.31 25.91
C ILE A 19 -7.68 -9.82 27.36
N ASN A 20 -8.87 -9.53 27.88
CA ASN A 20 -9.04 -9.03 29.25
C ASN A 20 -8.47 -10.01 30.29
N GLU A 21 -8.67 -11.31 30.09
CA GLU A 21 -8.12 -12.38 30.93
C GLU A 21 -6.60 -12.47 30.82
N LYS A 22 -6.04 -12.61 29.61
CA LYS A 22 -4.58 -12.78 29.40
C LYS A 22 -3.79 -11.59 29.91
N PHE A 23 -4.30 -10.39 29.68
CA PHE A 23 -3.63 -9.15 30.03
C PHE A 23 -4.10 -8.58 31.36
N ASN A 24 -5.08 -9.15 32.05
CA ASN A 24 -5.69 -8.59 33.26
C ASN A 24 -6.00 -7.09 33.11
N VAL A 25 -6.89 -6.77 32.16
CA VAL A 25 -7.31 -5.40 31.80
C VAL A 25 -8.83 -5.31 31.63
N ASP A 26 -9.36 -4.08 31.72
CA ASP A 26 -10.71 -3.71 31.25
C ASP A 26 -10.57 -2.99 29.90
N TYR A 27 -10.25 -3.75 28.84
CA TYR A 27 -10.00 -3.18 27.52
C TYR A 27 -11.32 -2.83 26.83
N LYS A 28 -11.43 -1.56 26.42
CA LYS A 28 -12.62 -0.99 25.75
C LYS A 28 -12.26 -0.58 24.32
N PRO A 29 -12.29 -1.50 23.35
CA PRO A 29 -11.96 -1.17 21.98
C PRO A 29 -13.04 -0.26 21.37
N ASN A 30 -12.59 0.82 20.73
CA ASN A 30 -13.43 1.64 19.85
C ASN A 30 -13.11 1.24 18.41
N LEU A 31 -13.96 0.36 17.85
CA LEU A 31 -13.85 -0.16 16.49
C LEU A 31 -14.73 0.65 15.55
N VAL A 32 -14.16 1.14 14.46
CA VAL A 32 -14.82 2.07 13.55
C VAL A 32 -14.76 1.55 12.11
N PRO A 33 -15.87 1.54 11.35
CA PRO A 33 -15.82 1.18 9.94
C PRO A 33 -14.86 2.10 9.15
N GLN A 34 -14.03 1.52 8.27
CA GLN A 34 -12.99 2.25 7.56
C GLN A 34 -13.49 3.52 6.85
N GLY A 35 -14.68 3.46 6.23
CA GLY A 35 -15.25 4.59 5.47
C GLY A 35 -15.60 5.82 6.32
N SER A 36 -15.75 5.67 7.63
CA SER A 36 -16.05 6.79 8.56
C SER A 36 -14.90 7.07 9.52
N TYR A 37 -13.72 6.47 9.29
CA TYR A 37 -12.63 6.52 10.26
C TYR A 37 -12.01 7.90 10.37
N ASP A 38 -11.69 8.54 9.25
CA ASP A 38 -10.99 9.83 9.22
C ASP A 38 -11.77 10.95 9.91
N GLU A 39 -13.09 10.99 9.68
CA GLU A 39 -14.01 11.93 10.34
C GLU A 39 -14.04 11.71 11.85
N LYS A 40 -14.19 10.46 12.29
CA LYS A 40 -14.19 10.12 13.73
C LYS A 40 -12.84 10.38 14.38
N LEU A 41 -11.72 10.11 13.71
CA LEU A 41 -10.38 10.39 14.22
C LEU A 41 -10.21 11.89 14.44
N THR A 42 -10.60 12.69 13.45
CA THR A 42 -10.56 14.16 13.52
C THR A 42 -11.40 14.70 14.66
N ALA A 43 -12.65 14.22 14.82
CA ALA A 43 -13.54 14.62 15.91
C ALA A 43 -12.98 14.24 17.29
N THR A 44 -12.41 13.03 17.42
CA THR A 44 -11.80 12.55 18.67
C THR A 44 -10.63 13.44 19.08
N LEU A 45 -9.73 13.74 18.14
CA LEU A 45 -8.59 14.62 18.37
C LEU A 45 -9.02 16.06 18.75
N ALA A 46 -10.06 16.59 18.09
CA ALA A 46 -10.58 17.93 18.38
C ALA A 46 -11.26 18.03 19.76
N SER A 47 -11.81 16.93 20.27
CA SER A 47 -12.48 16.89 21.58
C SER A 47 -11.52 17.03 22.77
N GLY A 48 -10.22 16.75 22.57
CA GLY A 48 -9.22 16.67 23.63
C GLY A 48 -9.28 15.39 24.49
N THR A 49 -10.36 14.61 24.42
CA THR A 49 -10.50 13.32 25.12
C THR A 49 -9.88 12.20 24.28
N ILE A 50 -8.55 12.11 24.32
CA ILE A 50 -7.78 11.16 23.52
C ILE A 50 -7.80 9.76 24.18
N PRO A 51 -8.29 8.70 23.49
CA PRO A 51 -8.19 7.32 23.95
C PRO A 51 -6.75 6.90 24.25
N ASP A 52 -6.57 5.93 25.14
CA ASP A 52 -5.24 5.44 25.56
C ASP A 52 -4.34 5.04 24.38
N VAL A 53 -4.93 4.41 23.36
CA VAL A 53 -4.26 4.01 22.12
C VAL A 53 -5.12 4.40 20.93
N MET A 54 -4.50 4.96 19.90
CA MET A 54 -5.17 5.29 18.64
C MET A 54 -4.34 4.86 17.43
N LEU A 55 -5.02 4.32 16.43
CA LEU A 55 -4.45 4.05 15.11
C LEU A 55 -4.57 5.28 14.22
N PHE A 56 -3.49 5.67 13.58
CA PHE A 56 -3.43 6.68 12.54
C PHE A 56 -3.18 6.01 11.20
N GLN A 57 -3.70 6.61 10.12
CA GLN A 57 -3.44 6.18 8.76
C GLN A 57 -2.14 6.80 8.24
N THR A 58 -1.59 6.25 7.16
CA THR A 58 -0.36 6.76 6.54
C THR A 58 -0.41 8.26 6.22
N GLY A 59 -1.54 8.73 5.69
CA GLY A 59 -1.76 10.15 5.35
C GLY A 59 -1.84 11.09 6.56
N ASP A 60 -2.03 10.56 7.77
CA ASP A 60 -2.11 11.37 8.98
C ASP A 60 -0.74 11.77 9.54
N LEU A 61 0.33 11.09 9.10
CA LEU A 61 1.68 11.28 9.61
C LEU A 61 2.11 12.75 9.51
N THR A 62 2.02 13.32 8.32
CA THR A 62 2.48 14.69 8.05
C THR A 62 1.49 15.74 8.55
N SER A 63 0.20 15.41 8.65
CA SER A 63 -0.87 16.33 9.03
C SER A 63 -1.21 16.25 10.53
N LYS A 64 -2.13 15.36 10.90
CA LYS A 64 -2.71 15.26 12.23
C LYS A 64 -1.64 14.89 13.26
N PHE A 65 -0.88 13.84 13.02
CA PHE A 65 0.11 13.33 13.98
C PHE A 65 1.15 14.38 14.36
N ASN A 66 1.81 14.99 13.37
CA ASN A 66 2.84 15.99 13.62
C ASN A 66 2.30 17.20 14.42
N LYS A 67 1.09 17.67 14.09
CA LYS A 67 0.44 18.77 14.83
C LYS A 67 0.19 18.39 16.29
N PHE A 68 -0.45 17.26 16.55
CA PHE A 68 -0.84 16.86 17.91
C PHE A 68 0.36 16.39 18.74
N ALA A 69 1.38 15.79 18.13
CA ALA A 69 2.65 15.47 18.79
C ALA A 69 3.36 16.75 19.27
N LYS A 70 3.43 17.80 18.44
CA LYS A 70 3.98 19.12 18.85
C LYS A 70 3.21 19.76 20.00
N GLN A 71 1.91 19.49 20.10
CA GLN A 71 1.04 19.97 21.19
C GLN A 71 1.14 19.10 22.47
N GLY A 72 1.95 18.04 22.47
CA GLY A 72 2.13 17.17 23.63
C GLY A 72 0.98 16.18 23.84
N ALA A 73 0.23 15.85 22.80
CA ALA A 73 -0.91 14.93 22.90
C ALA A 73 -0.52 13.45 23.11
N PHE A 74 0.74 13.09 22.84
CA PHE A 74 1.21 11.69 22.81
C PHE A 74 2.39 11.46 23.77
N ALA A 75 2.51 10.24 24.26
CA ALA A 75 3.59 9.81 25.14
C ALA A 75 4.89 9.52 24.35
N PRO A 76 6.07 9.92 24.85
CA PRO A 76 7.35 9.56 24.25
C PRO A 76 7.64 8.06 24.45
N LEU A 77 8.19 7.40 23.42
CA LEU A 77 8.34 5.96 23.37
C LEU A 77 9.79 5.46 23.34
N ASP A 78 10.76 6.37 23.29
CA ASP A 78 12.18 6.06 23.12
C ASP A 78 12.71 5.00 24.11
N GLU A 79 12.30 5.07 25.39
CA GLU A 79 12.78 4.13 26.42
C GLU A 79 12.28 2.69 26.25
N TYR A 80 11.25 2.47 25.43
CA TYR A 80 10.61 1.17 25.27
C TYR A 80 11.08 0.39 24.04
N ILE A 81 11.67 1.06 23.03
CA ILE A 81 11.96 0.43 21.72
C ILE A 81 12.85 -0.80 21.83
N ASP A 82 13.90 -0.75 22.65
CA ASP A 82 14.82 -1.87 22.81
C ASP A 82 14.28 -3.02 23.68
N GLN A 83 13.13 -2.83 24.33
CA GLN A 83 12.53 -3.82 25.25
C GLN A 83 11.62 -4.83 24.52
N TYR A 84 11.20 -4.52 23.29
CA TYR A 84 10.24 -5.33 22.54
C TYR A 84 10.87 -5.83 21.23
N PRO A 85 10.94 -7.16 21.00
CA PRO A 85 11.52 -7.73 19.80
C PRO A 85 10.98 -7.18 18.49
N THR A 86 9.65 -6.97 18.37
CA THR A 86 9.07 -6.41 17.14
C THR A 86 9.49 -4.95 16.93
N LEU A 87 9.50 -4.13 17.98
CA LEU A 87 9.88 -2.71 17.90
C LEU A 87 11.35 -2.51 17.53
N LYS A 88 12.23 -3.32 18.12
CA LYS A 88 13.68 -3.25 17.89
C LYS A 88 14.08 -3.52 16.43
N ARG A 89 13.26 -4.25 15.68
CA ARG A 89 13.53 -4.62 14.28
C ARG A 89 13.15 -3.55 13.26
N ILE A 90 12.39 -2.53 13.66
CA ILE A 90 11.91 -1.52 12.71
C ILE A 90 13.13 -0.76 12.14
N PRO A 91 13.28 -0.68 10.80
CA PRO A 91 14.38 0.05 10.19
C PRO A 91 14.39 1.52 10.62
N LYS A 92 15.59 2.07 10.83
CA LYS A 92 15.75 3.46 11.29
C LYS A 92 15.03 4.47 10.40
N TYR A 93 15.10 4.32 9.08
CA TYR A 93 14.40 5.22 8.14
C TYR A 93 12.88 5.18 8.27
N VAL A 94 12.30 4.12 8.84
CA VAL A 94 10.87 4.02 9.15
C VAL A 94 10.59 4.67 10.50
N LEU A 95 11.34 4.30 11.55
CA LEU A 95 11.17 4.88 12.89
C LEU A 95 11.35 6.40 12.94
N ASP A 96 12.32 6.93 12.20
CA ASP A 96 12.64 8.36 12.21
C ASP A 96 11.47 9.23 11.69
N GLN A 97 10.57 8.67 10.89
CA GLN A 97 9.38 9.38 10.41
C GLN A 97 8.38 9.71 11.55
N PHE A 98 8.46 9.00 12.68
CA PHE A 98 7.58 9.18 13.85
C PHE A 98 8.23 10.03 14.95
N ARG A 99 9.38 10.66 14.66
CA ARG A 99 10.05 11.55 15.59
C ARG A 99 9.57 12.99 15.41
N VAL A 100 9.21 13.63 16.51
CA VAL A 100 8.83 15.04 16.56
C VAL A 100 9.66 15.70 17.66
N ASN A 101 10.34 16.81 17.34
CA ASN A 101 11.25 17.50 18.26
C ASN A 101 12.27 16.54 18.94
N GLY A 102 12.78 15.56 18.16
CA GLY A 102 13.78 14.59 18.61
C GLY A 102 13.25 13.37 19.38
N LYS A 103 11.99 13.35 19.79
CA LYS A 103 11.39 12.24 20.55
C LYS A 103 10.46 11.40 19.66
N LEU A 104 10.41 10.10 19.91
CA LEU A 104 9.57 9.15 19.18
C LEU A 104 8.17 9.10 19.79
N TYR A 105 7.12 9.29 18.98
CA TYR A 105 5.73 9.35 19.46
C TYR A 105 4.76 8.37 18.77
N GLY A 106 5.22 7.68 17.74
CA GLY A 106 4.41 6.74 16.97
C GLY A 106 5.09 5.40 16.81
N ILE A 107 4.28 4.36 16.71
CA ILE A 107 4.72 2.99 16.47
C ILE A 107 4.20 2.57 15.09
N PRO A 108 5.05 2.47 14.05
CA PRO A 108 4.59 2.12 12.71
C PRO A 108 4.05 0.70 12.69
N GLN A 109 2.90 0.49 12.04
CA GLN A 109 2.50 -0.81 11.54
C GLN A 109 3.40 -1.16 10.36
N TYR A 110 4.47 -1.91 10.61
CA TYR A 110 5.46 -2.24 9.58
C TYR A 110 4.80 -2.82 8.33
N TYR A 111 5.20 -2.30 7.18
CA TYR A 111 4.73 -2.78 5.89
C TYR A 111 5.94 -3.03 4.98
N PRO A 112 6.04 -4.21 4.36
CA PRO A 112 7.11 -4.51 3.43
C PRO A 112 7.25 -3.43 2.37
N LYS A 113 8.47 -3.12 1.97
CA LYS A 113 8.79 -2.01 1.04
C LYS A 113 8.29 -2.20 -0.40
N PHE A 114 7.52 -3.25 -0.66
CA PHE A 114 7.11 -3.68 -2.00
C PHE A 114 5.97 -2.82 -2.55
N GLY A 115 6.13 -2.37 -3.80
CA GLY A 115 5.09 -1.67 -4.55
C GLY A 115 4.16 -2.64 -5.29
N PHE A 116 3.30 -2.05 -6.13
CA PHE A 116 2.52 -2.80 -7.12
C PHE A 116 3.41 -3.28 -8.26
N THR A 117 3.23 -4.54 -8.66
CA THR A 117 3.91 -5.12 -9.82
C THR A 117 2.91 -5.29 -10.95
N THR A 118 3.28 -4.90 -12.18
CA THR A 118 2.45 -5.14 -13.36
C THR A 118 2.38 -6.63 -13.67
N ILE A 119 1.17 -7.11 -13.89
CA ILE A 119 0.87 -8.50 -14.27
C ILE A 119 0.31 -8.49 -15.68
N ILE A 120 0.76 -9.44 -16.51
CA ILE A 120 0.31 -9.63 -17.88
C ILE A 120 -0.23 -11.05 -18.05
N ARG A 121 -1.28 -11.18 -18.86
CA ARG A 121 -1.79 -12.46 -19.39
C ARG A 121 -0.73 -13.12 -20.27
N LYS A 122 0.00 -14.07 -19.70
CA LYS A 122 1.06 -14.81 -20.40
C LYS A 122 0.48 -15.69 -21.50
N ASP A 123 -0.69 -16.28 -21.28
CA ASP A 123 -1.37 -17.07 -22.31
C ASP A 123 -1.73 -16.23 -23.55
N TRP A 124 -2.05 -14.95 -23.37
CA TRP A 124 -2.26 -14.00 -24.47
C TRP A 124 -0.96 -13.67 -25.21
N LEU A 125 0.13 -13.45 -24.49
CA LEU A 125 1.45 -13.30 -25.11
C LEU A 125 1.81 -14.52 -25.97
N ASP A 126 1.64 -15.72 -25.40
CA ASP A 126 1.96 -16.99 -26.07
C ASP A 126 1.08 -17.19 -27.33
N ASN A 127 -0.21 -16.85 -27.25
CA ASN A 127 -1.15 -16.92 -28.37
C ASN A 127 -0.76 -16.02 -29.55
N LEU A 128 -0.19 -14.85 -29.26
CA LEU A 128 0.22 -13.86 -30.26
C LEU A 128 1.71 -13.97 -30.64
N GLY A 129 2.47 -14.89 -30.05
CA GLY A 129 3.90 -15.01 -30.26
C GLY A 129 4.72 -13.82 -29.73
N LEU A 130 4.18 -13.11 -28.73
CA LEU A 130 4.81 -11.93 -28.13
C LEU A 130 5.69 -12.34 -26.94
N LYS A 131 6.73 -11.53 -26.67
CA LYS A 131 7.57 -11.68 -25.48
C LYS A 131 7.03 -10.82 -24.34
N VAL A 132 7.47 -11.13 -23.12
CA VAL A 132 7.24 -10.26 -21.96
C VAL A 132 7.97 -8.93 -22.22
N PRO A 133 7.30 -7.77 -22.10
CA PRO A 133 7.88 -6.48 -22.42
C PRO A 133 8.96 -6.09 -21.40
N THR A 134 10.00 -5.42 -21.90
CA THR A 134 11.16 -4.93 -21.13
C THR A 134 11.34 -3.41 -21.21
N SER A 135 10.42 -2.74 -21.90
CA SER A 135 10.35 -1.28 -22.02
C SER A 135 8.90 -0.81 -22.16
N TYR A 136 8.65 0.48 -21.95
CA TYR A 136 7.32 1.07 -22.13
C TYR A 136 6.84 1.01 -23.58
N GLU A 137 7.75 1.09 -24.56
CA GLU A 137 7.38 0.95 -25.97
C GLU A 137 6.89 -0.47 -26.26
N GLU A 138 7.63 -1.50 -25.82
CA GLU A 138 7.17 -2.89 -25.96
C GLU A 138 5.86 -3.14 -25.21
N LEU A 139 5.70 -2.55 -24.02
CA LEU A 139 4.47 -2.66 -23.22
C LEU A 139 3.28 -2.00 -23.94
N LYS A 140 3.47 -0.85 -24.58
CA LYS A 140 2.46 -0.19 -25.43
C LYS A 140 2.07 -1.10 -26.61
N GLN A 141 3.05 -1.69 -27.30
CA GLN A 141 2.77 -2.60 -28.42
C GLN A 141 2.00 -3.85 -27.98
N VAL A 142 2.35 -4.44 -26.83
CA VAL A 142 1.62 -5.56 -26.23
C VAL A 142 0.17 -5.17 -25.94
N ALA A 143 -0.07 -4.01 -25.33
CA ALA A 143 -1.41 -3.53 -25.02
C ALA A 143 -2.27 -3.33 -26.28
N ILE A 144 -1.71 -2.76 -27.35
CA ILE A 144 -2.39 -2.61 -28.64
C ILE A 144 -2.68 -3.99 -29.26
N ALA A 145 -1.70 -4.91 -29.25
CA ALA A 145 -1.87 -6.25 -29.81
C ALA A 145 -2.97 -7.04 -29.07
N PHE A 146 -3.04 -6.94 -27.74
CA PHE A 146 -4.12 -7.51 -26.95
C PHE A 146 -5.49 -6.93 -27.30
N THR A 147 -5.53 -5.72 -27.82
CA THR A 147 -6.79 -5.05 -28.18
C THR A 147 -7.21 -5.38 -29.62
N LYS A 148 -6.26 -5.66 -30.52
CA LYS A 148 -6.54 -5.73 -31.97
C LYS A 148 -6.45 -7.14 -32.56
N ASN A 149 -5.75 -8.06 -31.89
CA ASN A 149 -5.32 -9.31 -32.51
C ASN A 149 -5.94 -10.56 -31.88
N ASP A 150 -7.10 -10.45 -31.22
CA ASP A 150 -7.86 -11.59 -30.66
C ASP A 150 -6.99 -12.51 -29.77
N PRO A 151 -6.40 -11.97 -28.69
CA PRO A 151 -5.45 -12.71 -27.86
C PRO A 151 -6.07 -13.91 -27.13
N ASP A 152 -7.38 -13.91 -26.90
CA ASP A 152 -8.14 -15.00 -26.30
C ASP A 152 -8.74 -15.99 -27.32
N LYS A 153 -8.57 -15.72 -28.63
CA LYS A 153 -8.93 -16.60 -29.75
C LYS A 153 -10.42 -16.91 -29.80
N ASN A 154 -11.26 -15.94 -29.46
CA ASN A 154 -12.71 -16.09 -29.44
C ASN A 154 -13.39 -15.54 -30.73
N GLY A 155 -12.62 -14.90 -31.62
CA GLY A 155 -13.09 -14.30 -32.87
C GLY A 155 -13.83 -12.96 -32.71
N LYS A 156 -13.79 -12.33 -31.53
CA LYS A 156 -14.44 -11.08 -31.19
C LYS A 156 -13.42 -10.03 -30.75
N ASN A 157 -13.80 -8.78 -30.93
CA ASN A 157 -13.02 -7.65 -30.46
C ASN A 157 -13.59 -7.14 -29.12
N ASP A 158 -13.42 -7.94 -28.07
CA ASP A 158 -13.94 -7.67 -26.72
C ASP A 158 -12.85 -7.67 -25.63
N THR A 159 -11.58 -7.62 -26.05
CA THR A 159 -10.41 -7.57 -25.17
C THR A 159 -9.64 -6.26 -25.33
N TYR A 160 -8.91 -5.86 -24.30
CA TYR A 160 -8.03 -4.69 -24.33
C TYR A 160 -6.79 -4.85 -23.46
N GLY A 161 -5.82 -3.96 -23.66
CA GLY A 161 -4.56 -3.94 -22.95
C GLY A 161 -4.72 -3.72 -21.45
N PHE A 162 -4.96 -2.48 -21.02
CA PHE A 162 -4.90 -2.08 -19.61
C PHE A 162 -6.26 -1.92 -18.95
N ALA A 163 -6.44 -2.56 -17.79
CA ALA A 163 -7.51 -2.20 -16.84
C ALA A 163 -7.06 -1.00 -16.00
N MET A 164 -7.65 0.17 -16.25
CA MET A 164 -7.32 1.42 -15.57
C MET A 164 -8.58 2.18 -15.13
N GLY A 165 -8.55 2.75 -13.93
CA GLY A 165 -9.63 3.54 -13.37
C GLY A 165 -9.23 4.99 -13.08
N LYS A 166 -10.11 5.65 -12.32
CA LYS A 166 -10.01 7.08 -12.05
C LYS A 166 -8.67 7.43 -11.41
N ASP A 167 -8.23 8.67 -11.61
CA ASP A 167 -6.92 9.15 -11.13
C ASP A 167 -5.72 8.38 -11.71
N ILE A 168 -5.90 7.72 -12.87
CA ILE A 168 -4.87 6.91 -13.53
C ILE A 168 -4.41 5.79 -12.57
N ASN A 169 -5.39 5.11 -11.97
CA ASN A 169 -5.18 4.05 -10.99
C ASN A 169 -5.50 2.68 -11.61
N PRO A 170 -4.54 1.74 -11.69
CA PRO A 170 -3.18 1.85 -11.18
C PRO A 170 -2.25 2.68 -12.07
N PRO A 171 -1.13 3.20 -11.53
CA PRO A 171 -0.24 4.10 -12.28
C PRO A 171 0.69 3.39 -13.27
N PHE A 172 0.77 2.04 -13.22
CA PHE A 172 1.58 1.19 -14.08
C PHE A 172 3.06 1.61 -14.18
N THR A 173 3.67 1.83 -13.02
CA THR A 173 5.06 2.27 -12.91
C THR A 173 6.00 1.08 -12.94
N GLN A 174 7.02 1.17 -13.80
CA GLN A 174 8.05 0.13 -13.99
C GLN A 174 9.41 0.62 -13.50
N GLY A 175 9.39 1.41 -12.42
CA GLY A 175 10.57 1.73 -11.64
C GLY A 175 10.39 3.00 -10.82
N ALA A 176 11.29 3.24 -9.86
CA ALA A 176 11.31 4.44 -9.04
C ALA A 176 11.36 5.74 -9.88
N TYR A 177 12.01 5.68 -11.05
CA TYR A 177 12.09 6.79 -12.01
C TYR A 177 10.71 7.22 -12.53
N TRP A 178 9.74 6.31 -12.66
CA TRP A 178 8.40 6.64 -13.18
C TRP A 178 7.34 6.81 -12.09
N GLU A 179 7.69 6.54 -10.82
CA GLU A 179 6.77 6.56 -9.70
C GLU A 179 6.22 7.99 -9.43
N PRO A 180 4.90 8.24 -9.48
CA PRO A 180 4.38 9.61 -9.42
C PRO A 180 4.66 10.30 -8.09
N GLY A 181 4.68 9.55 -6.98
CA GLY A 181 4.98 10.07 -5.65
C GLY A 181 6.48 10.21 -5.33
N ALA A 182 7.37 9.67 -6.16
CA ALA A 182 8.80 9.69 -5.88
C ALA A 182 9.41 11.07 -6.11
N TRP A 183 10.12 11.60 -5.11
CA TRP A 183 10.97 12.78 -5.26
C TRP A 183 12.31 12.33 -5.82
N TYR A 184 12.30 11.98 -7.10
CA TYR A 184 13.41 11.37 -7.84
C TYR A 184 14.06 12.37 -8.80
N HIS A 185 13.21 13.12 -9.52
CA HIS A 185 13.63 14.04 -10.56
C HIS A 185 14.04 15.38 -9.99
N LYS A 186 14.80 16.15 -10.77
CA LYS A 186 15.15 17.54 -10.45
C LYS A 186 14.62 18.52 -11.48
N ASP A 187 14.26 19.71 -11.02
CA ASP A 187 13.95 20.84 -11.90
C ASP A 187 15.23 21.50 -12.46
N ALA A 188 15.06 22.52 -13.31
CA ALA A 188 16.16 23.27 -13.90
C ALA A 188 17.03 24.01 -12.87
N GLN A 189 16.54 24.21 -11.64
CA GLN A 189 17.27 24.79 -10.51
C GLN A 189 18.00 23.72 -9.68
N GLY A 190 17.91 22.44 -10.06
CA GLY A 190 18.54 21.32 -9.36
C GLY A 190 17.79 20.86 -8.11
N ARG A 191 16.55 21.33 -7.90
CA ARG A 191 15.72 20.96 -6.75
C ARG A 191 14.95 19.69 -7.06
N PHE A 192 14.84 18.78 -6.10
CA PHE A 192 13.99 17.61 -6.25
C PHE A 192 12.53 18.01 -6.47
N ILE A 193 11.84 17.29 -7.33
CA ILE A 193 10.42 17.49 -7.65
C ILE A 193 9.66 16.17 -7.59
N PRO A 194 8.35 16.17 -7.30
CA PRO A 194 7.56 14.95 -7.31
C PRO A 194 7.44 14.41 -8.75
N GLY A 195 7.47 13.08 -8.89
CA GLY A 195 7.33 12.38 -10.17
C GLY A 195 6.09 12.80 -10.97
N LEU A 196 5.00 13.19 -10.31
CA LEU A 196 3.76 13.68 -10.91
C LEU A 196 3.93 14.85 -11.89
N ILE A 197 4.98 15.67 -11.76
CA ILE A 197 5.27 16.79 -12.67
C ILE A 197 6.53 16.57 -13.52
N SER A 198 7.12 15.38 -13.47
CA SER A 198 8.34 15.04 -14.20
C SER A 198 8.09 14.81 -15.69
N ASN A 199 9.15 14.91 -16.50
CA ASN A 199 9.12 14.48 -17.91
C ASN A 199 8.84 12.98 -18.04
N ALA A 200 9.35 12.16 -17.11
CA ALA A 200 9.05 10.73 -17.09
C ALA A 200 7.53 10.48 -17.00
N ARG A 201 6.81 11.27 -16.19
CA ARG A 201 5.35 11.17 -16.10
C ARG A 201 4.66 11.68 -17.37
N LYS A 202 5.18 12.73 -18.02
CA LYS A 202 4.69 13.20 -19.32
C LYS A 202 4.69 12.08 -20.36
N ASP A 203 5.78 11.32 -20.43
CA ASP A 203 5.93 10.22 -21.39
C ASP A 203 4.91 9.10 -21.13
N ILE A 204 4.65 8.76 -19.86
CA ILE A 204 3.62 7.79 -19.47
C ILE A 204 2.21 8.28 -19.82
N VAL A 205 1.91 9.55 -19.56
CA VAL A 205 0.61 10.15 -19.90
C VAL A 205 0.43 10.20 -21.42
N ALA A 206 1.48 10.48 -22.18
CA ALA A 206 1.45 10.43 -23.64
C ALA A 206 1.22 9.01 -24.17
N MET A 207 1.89 8.00 -23.61
CA MET A 207 1.65 6.59 -23.93
C MET A 207 0.19 6.22 -23.69
N PHE A 208 -0.39 6.60 -22.54
CA PHE A 208 -1.79 6.34 -22.25
C PHE A 208 -2.75 7.10 -23.17
N ALA A 209 -2.42 8.33 -23.58
CA ALA A 209 -3.22 9.06 -24.56
C ALA A 209 -3.25 8.33 -25.92
N ASP A 210 -2.14 7.73 -26.34
CA ASP A 210 -2.11 6.91 -27.56
C ASP A 210 -2.91 5.61 -27.38
N LEU A 211 -2.75 4.92 -26.25
CA LEU A 211 -3.51 3.70 -25.95
C LEU A 211 -5.01 3.98 -25.85
N TYR A 212 -5.42 5.14 -25.34
CA TYR A 212 -6.83 5.54 -25.29
C TYR A 212 -7.42 5.69 -26.69
N LYS A 213 -6.70 6.34 -27.61
CA LYS A 213 -7.12 6.44 -29.03
C LYS A 213 -7.25 5.08 -29.70
N GLU A 214 -6.35 4.15 -29.34
CA GLU A 214 -6.39 2.77 -29.85
C GLU A 214 -7.48 1.91 -29.18
N GLY A 215 -8.16 2.40 -28.13
CA GLY A 215 -9.10 1.62 -27.33
C GLY A 215 -8.43 0.56 -26.45
N ALA A 216 -7.12 0.68 -26.21
CA ALA A 216 -6.28 -0.28 -25.51
C ALA A 216 -6.19 -0.07 -24.00
N ILE A 217 -7.02 0.84 -23.46
CA ILE A 217 -7.27 1.00 -22.03
C ILE A 217 -8.78 0.99 -21.78
N THR A 218 -9.18 0.80 -20.53
CA THR A 218 -10.58 0.93 -20.10
C THR A 218 -11.25 2.20 -20.64
N ARG A 219 -12.40 2.03 -21.29
CA ARG A 219 -13.09 3.11 -22.03
C ARG A 219 -13.51 4.27 -21.15
N ASP A 220 -14.06 3.96 -19.97
CA ASP A 220 -14.56 4.89 -18.95
C ASP A 220 -13.60 5.02 -17.76
N PHE A 221 -12.29 4.86 -18.02
CA PHE A 221 -11.25 4.92 -16.98
C PHE A 221 -11.38 6.15 -16.08
N ALA A 222 -11.80 7.30 -16.60
CA ALA A 222 -11.91 8.53 -15.81
C ALA A 222 -12.92 8.46 -14.66
N THR A 223 -13.87 7.50 -14.68
CA THR A 223 -14.99 7.45 -13.72
C THR A 223 -15.06 6.17 -12.90
N ILE A 224 -14.46 5.07 -13.35
CA ILE A 224 -14.57 3.80 -12.63
C ILE A 224 -13.65 3.75 -11.41
N ASP A 225 -14.14 3.12 -10.34
CA ASP A 225 -13.40 2.92 -9.11
C ASP A 225 -12.53 1.66 -9.15
N TRP A 226 -11.69 1.50 -8.12
CA TRP A 226 -10.77 0.38 -8.00
C TRP A 226 -11.46 -0.99 -8.08
N ALA A 227 -12.64 -1.14 -7.47
CA ALA A 227 -13.36 -2.41 -7.46
C ALA A 227 -13.81 -2.81 -8.87
N ASN A 228 -14.32 -1.84 -9.65
CA ASN A 228 -14.70 -2.08 -11.04
C ASN A 228 -13.48 -2.28 -11.94
N THR A 229 -12.40 -1.50 -11.77
CA THR A 229 -11.16 -1.71 -12.53
C THR A 229 -10.58 -3.11 -12.31
N ASN A 230 -10.55 -3.56 -11.05
CA ASN A 230 -10.08 -4.90 -10.69
C ASN A 230 -10.93 -5.99 -11.37
N LYS A 231 -12.25 -5.81 -11.38
CA LYS A 231 -13.19 -6.75 -12.00
C LYS A 231 -12.91 -6.96 -13.49
N GLU A 232 -12.54 -5.91 -14.23
CA GLU A 232 -12.27 -6.00 -15.67
C GLU A 232 -11.17 -7.03 -16.02
N PHE A 233 -10.09 -7.03 -15.26
CA PHE A 233 -9.03 -8.04 -15.43
C PHE A 233 -9.54 -9.44 -15.10
N TYR A 234 -10.22 -9.61 -13.96
CA TYR A 234 -10.68 -10.92 -13.50
C TYR A 234 -11.89 -11.46 -14.27
N SER A 235 -12.64 -10.63 -15.01
CA SER A 235 -13.66 -11.09 -15.96
C SER A 235 -13.09 -11.50 -17.32
N GLY A 236 -11.77 -11.45 -17.49
CA GLY A 236 -11.08 -11.97 -18.68
C GLY A 236 -11.03 -11.02 -19.88
N ILE A 237 -11.46 -9.76 -19.74
CA ILE A 237 -11.52 -8.79 -20.84
C ILE A 237 -10.30 -7.85 -20.91
N ALA A 238 -9.51 -7.74 -19.84
CA ALA A 238 -8.26 -6.98 -19.84
C ALA A 238 -7.02 -7.89 -19.69
N GLY A 239 -5.95 -7.56 -20.41
CA GLY A 239 -4.72 -8.35 -20.45
C GLY A 239 -3.61 -7.91 -19.48
N ILE A 240 -3.66 -6.67 -19.01
CA ILE A 240 -2.62 -6.03 -18.19
C ILE A 240 -3.27 -5.36 -16.98
N PHE A 241 -2.77 -5.70 -15.79
CA PHE A 241 -3.19 -5.10 -14.53
C PHE A 241 -2.01 -5.04 -13.54
N ILE A 242 -2.28 -4.93 -12.25
CA ILE A 242 -1.28 -4.97 -11.19
C ILE A 242 -1.61 -6.02 -10.13
N GLY A 243 -0.60 -6.44 -9.39
CA GLY A 243 -0.79 -7.21 -8.18
C GLY A 243 0.41 -7.13 -7.25
N THR A 244 0.21 -7.63 -6.04
CA THR A 244 1.28 -7.86 -5.07
C THR A 244 1.07 -9.23 -4.45
N PRO A 245 2.14 -9.92 -4.02
CA PRO A 245 2.01 -11.17 -3.28
C PRO A 245 1.07 -11.07 -2.07
N ARG A 246 0.92 -9.88 -1.47
CA ARG A 246 -0.01 -9.64 -0.36
C ARG A 246 -1.45 -9.37 -0.80
N GLY A 247 -1.64 -8.71 -1.95
CA GLY A 247 -2.89 -8.05 -2.33
C GLY A 247 -3.70 -8.76 -3.41
N MET A 248 -3.20 -9.85 -3.99
CA MET A 248 -3.95 -10.63 -4.98
C MET A 248 -5.05 -11.45 -4.30
N SER A 249 -6.19 -11.61 -4.97
CA SER A 249 -7.36 -12.32 -4.47
C SER A 249 -7.48 -13.70 -5.12
N GLN A 250 -7.45 -14.77 -4.31
CA GLN A 250 -7.68 -16.13 -4.81
C GLN A 250 -9.08 -16.28 -5.39
N ALA A 251 -10.11 -15.73 -4.73
CA ALA A 251 -11.49 -15.86 -5.19
C ALA A 251 -11.74 -15.17 -6.55
N TYR A 252 -11.10 -14.02 -6.80
CA TYR A 252 -11.16 -13.38 -8.11
C TYR A 252 -10.42 -14.19 -9.17
N MET A 253 -9.27 -14.78 -8.82
CA MET A 253 -8.56 -15.66 -9.73
C MET A 253 -9.36 -16.92 -10.06
N ASP A 254 -10.02 -17.54 -9.08
CA ASP A 254 -10.90 -18.70 -9.30
C ASP A 254 -12.03 -18.36 -10.27
N GLY A 255 -12.58 -17.14 -10.16
CA GLY A 255 -13.56 -16.61 -11.10
C GLY A 255 -13.03 -16.53 -12.54
N LEU A 256 -11.82 -16.01 -12.73
CA LEU A 256 -11.14 -15.95 -14.02
C LEU A 256 -10.84 -17.36 -14.55
N VAL A 257 -10.26 -18.24 -13.74
CA VAL A 257 -9.89 -19.60 -14.16
C VAL A 257 -11.12 -20.44 -14.52
N LYS A 258 -12.27 -20.18 -13.89
CA LYS A 258 -13.54 -20.83 -14.27
C LYS A 258 -14.00 -20.49 -15.69
N ILE A 259 -13.76 -19.26 -16.15
CA ILE A 259 -14.11 -18.83 -17.51
C ILE A 259 -12.99 -19.09 -18.53
N ASN A 260 -11.73 -19.06 -18.09
CA ASN A 260 -10.56 -19.43 -18.88
C ASN A 260 -9.63 -20.37 -18.09
N PRO A 261 -9.83 -21.70 -18.18
CA PRO A 261 -9.01 -22.67 -17.48
C PRO A 261 -7.53 -22.72 -17.89
N GLN A 262 -7.17 -22.10 -19.02
CA GLN A 262 -5.80 -22.05 -19.54
C GLN A 262 -5.07 -20.75 -19.21
N ALA A 263 -5.70 -19.86 -18.43
CA ALA A 263 -5.12 -18.58 -18.06
C ALA A 263 -3.76 -18.76 -17.37
N LYS A 264 -2.76 -18.01 -17.84
CA LYS A 264 -1.43 -17.97 -17.27
C LYS A 264 -1.00 -16.53 -17.10
N PHE A 265 -0.17 -16.28 -16.10
CA PHE A 265 0.22 -14.93 -15.72
C PHE A 265 1.73 -14.85 -15.62
N VAL A 266 2.25 -13.66 -15.88
CA VAL A 266 3.65 -13.33 -15.70
C VAL A 266 3.74 -11.90 -15.19
N HIS A 267 4.69 -11.64 -14.28
CA HIS A 267 4.98 -10.28 -13.87
C HIS A 267 5.95 -9.62 -14.85
N VAL A 268 5.90 -8.29 -14.90
CA VAL A 268 6.89 -7.49 -15.63
C VAL A 268 7.96 -7.05 -14.65
N GLU A 269 9.23 -7.29 -15.00
CA GLU A 269 10.36 -6.78 -14.24
C GLU A 269 10.46 -5.25 -14.40
N GLN A 270 11.04 -4.58 -13.41
CA GLN A 270 11.27 -3.14 -13.49
C GLN A 270 12.15 -2.82 -14.69
N PHE A 271 11.84 -1.74 -15.40
CA PHE A 271 12.61 -1.31 -16.56
C PHE A 271 13.87 -0.58 -16.12
N LYS A 272 14.92 -0.68 -16.95
CA LYS A 272 16.11 0.13 -16.77
C LYS A 272 15.80 1.57 -17.13
N ALA A 273 15.93 2.47 -16.16
CA ALA A 273 15.72 3.90 -16.35
C ALA A 273 16.84 4.53 -17.20
N PRO A 274 16.60 5.71 -17.82
CA PRO A 274 17.61 6.39 -18.65
C PRO A 274 18.91 6.72 -17.92
N ASP A 275 18.85 6.89 -16.60
CA ASP A 275 20.01 7.13 -15.73
C ASP A 275 20.75 5.83 -15.34
N GLY A 276 20.28 4.68 -15.82
CA GLY A 276 20.90 3.37 -15.63
C GLY A 276 20.42 2.61 -14.39
N TYR A 277 19.62 3.22 -13.51
CA TYR A 277 19.05 2.54 -12.36
C TYR A 277 17.88 1.63 -12.75
N GLN A 278 17.69 0.56 -11.98
CA GLN A 278 16.61 -0.40 -12.15
C GLN A 278 16.16 -0.87 -10.77
N GLY A 279 14.88 -0.71 -10.47
CA GLY A 279 14.31 -1.04 -9.17
C GLY A 279 13.09 -0.20 -8.84
N MET A 280 12.49 -0.46 -7.69
CA MET A 280 11.22 0.16 -7.27
C MET A 280 11.44 1.30 -6.29
N SER A 281 10.48 2.22 -6.20
CA SER A 281 10.42 3.09 -5.01
C SER A 281 10.07 2.22 -3.80
N ALA A 282 10.82 2.36 -2.71
CA ALA A 282 10.42 1.81 -1.44
C ALA A 282 9.11 2.49 -1.00
N GLY A 283 8.16 1.69 -0.51
CA GLY A 283 7.04 2.24 0.26
C GLY A 283 7.55 2.99 1.50
N GLY A 284 6.67 3.76 2.17
CA GLY A 284 7.01 4.47 3.40
C GLY A 284 7.47 3.58 4.56
N GLY A 285 7.31 2.25 4.42
CA GLY A 285 7.69 1.23 5.41
C GLY A 285 6.63 0.96 6.46
N PHE A 286 5.43 1.53 6.31
CA PHE A 286 4.30 1.35 7.22
C PHE A 286 2.94 1.51 6.51
N ALA A 287 1.90 0.88 7.04
CA ALA A 287 0.52 0.97 6.55
C ALA A 287 -0.43 1.73 7.49
N GLY A 288 0.08 2.15 8.63
CA GLY A 288 -0.61 2.85 9.71
C GLY A 288 0.35 2.97 10.88
N PHE A 289 -0.06 3.58 11.97
CA PHE A 289 0.75 3.64 13.18
C PHE A 289 -0.08 3.89 14.42
N GLU A 290 0.32 3.27 15.52
CA GLU A 290 -0.29 3.50 16.82
C GLU A 290 0.41 4.63 17.56
N VAL A 291 -0.38 5.43 18.28
CA VAL A 291 0.11 6.38 19.27
C VAL A 291 -0.48 6.03 20.64
N ILE A 292 0.28 6.33 21.69
CA ILE A 292 -0.19 6.25 23.08
C ILE A 292 -0.47 7.67 23.56
N SER A 293 -1.63 7.92 24.16
CA SER A 293 -1.99 9.25 24.65
C SER A 293 -1.04 9.72 25.75
N ALA A 294 -0.82 11.03 25.84
CA ALA A 294 0.00 11.60 26.91
C ALA A 294 -0.56 11.28 28.31
N GLU A 295 -1.89 11.14 28.45
CA GLU A 295 -2.53 10.75 29.70
C GLU A 295 -2.17 9.31 30.09
N ALA A 296 -2.31 8.35 29.16
CA ALA A 296 -1.89 6.97 29.39
C ALA A 296 -0.37 6.87 29.66
N GLY A 297 0.42 7.74 29.02
CA GLY A 297 1.86 7.86 29.20
C GLY A 297 2.33 8.21 30.61
N LYS A 298 1.45 8.75 31.46
CA LYS A 298 1.79 9.06 32.87
C LYS A 298 1.97 7.80 33.72
N ASP A 299 1.35 6.69 33.32
CA ASP A 299 1.46 5.40 33.99
C ASP A 299 2.34 4.45 33.16
N LYS A 300 3.60 4.28 33.59
CA LYS A 300 4.55 3.40 32.91
C LYS A 300 4.10 1.93 32.88
N ALA A 301 3.34 1.46 33.87
CA ALA A 301 2.82 0.10 33.88
C ALA A 301 1.71 -0.06 32.84
N LYS A 302 0.85 0.96 32.70
CA LYS A 302 -0.17 1.02 31.64
C LYS A 302 0.47 1.05 30.25
N VAL A 303 1.52 1.86 30.04
CA VAL A 303 2.27 1.89 28.77
C VAL A 303 2.84 0.51 28.45
N ARG A 304 3.52 -0.15 29.40
CA ARG A 304 4.03 -1.51 29.21
C ARG A 304 2.91 -2.49 28.83
N ARG A 305 1.77 -2.44 29.53
CA ARG A 305 0.63 -3.31 29.21
C ARG A 305 0.08 -3.09 27.80
N ILE A 306 0.01 -1.84 27.34
CA ILE A 306 -0.35 -1.50 25.96
C ILE A 306 0.66 -2.09 24.97
N LEU A 307 1.96 -1.94 25.25
CA LEU A 307 3.02 -2.45 24.39
C LEU A 307 3.06 -3.98 24.37
N ASP A 308 2.75 -4.66 25.48
CA ASP A 308 2.62 -6.13 25.53
C ASP A 308 1.45 -6.61 24.64
N MET A 309 0.33 -5.88 24.63
CA MET A 309 -0.79 -6.16 23.74
C MET A 309 -0.44 -5.92 22.27
N LEU A 310 0.37 -4.92 21.97
CA LEU A 310 0.87 -4.65 20.61
C LEU A 310 1.87 -5.74 20.17
N GLU A 311 2.81 -6.12 21.03
CA GLU A 311 3.83 -7.14 20.75
C GLU A 311 3.17 -8.46 20.35
N ILE A 312 2.21 -8.97 21.13
CA ILE A 312 1.55 -10.24 20.79
C ILE A 312 0.81 -10.15 19.46
N GLY A 313 0.15 -9.02 19.18
CA GLY A 313 -0.59 -8.81 17.93
C GLY A 313 0.31 -8.73 16.70
N ARG A 314 1.59 -8.39 16.91
CA ARG A 314 2.61 -8.25 15.87
C ARG A 314 3.53 -9.45 15.76
N THR A 315 3.40 -10.45 16.63
CA THR A 315 4.23 -11.65 16.57
C THR A 315 4.06 -12.34 15.22
N PHE A 316 5.16 -12.47 14.49
CA PHE A 316 5.20 -13.26 13.27
C PHE A 316 5.45 -14.74 13.60
N PHE A 317 4.59 -15.59 13.05
CA PHE A 317 4.73 -17.05 13.15
C PHE A 317 5.10 -17.61 11.77
N PRO A 318 6.23 -18.31 11.64
CA PRO A 318 6.53 -19.12 10.47
C PRO A 318 5.44 -20.18 10.24
N ASP A 319 5.26 -20.65 9.00
CA ASP A 319 4.14 -21.52 8.64
C ASP A 319 4.09 -22.82 9.45
N ASP A 320 5.24 -23.43 9.76
CA ASP A 320 5.32 -24.64 10.60
C ASP A 320 4.90 -24.39 12.06
N LYS A 321 4.77 -23.12 12.47
CA LYS A 321 4.30 -22.66 13.78
C LYS A 321 2.87 -22.13 13.76
N LYS A 322 2.20 -22.09 12.60
CA LYS A 322 0.80 -21.65 12.48
C LYS A 322 -0.17 -22.82 12.71
N ASN A 323 -0.18 -23.35 13.93
CA ASN A 323 -1.03 -24.47 14.34
C ASN A 323 -1.33 -24.43 15.85
N ASP A 324 -2.19 -25.35 16.28
CA ASP A 324 -2.68 -25.52 17.66
C ASP A 324 -1.59 -25.84 18.69
N LYS A 325 -0.43 -26.34 18.26
CA LYS A 325 0.73 -26.59 19.16
C LYS A 325 1.47 -25.31 19.54
N ASN A 326 1.22 -24.21 18.84
CA ASN A 326 1.74 -22.90 19.19
C ASN A 326 0.67 -22.11 19.95
N ALA A 327 0.81 -22.04 21.26
CA ALA A 327 -0.19 -21.46 22.15
C ALA A 327 -0.52 -19.99 21.83
N ASP A 328 0.45 -19.18 21.40
CA ASP A 328 0.18 -17.78 21.06
C ASP A 328 -0.54 -17.65 19.72
N PHE A 329 -0.15 -18.45 18.72
CA PHE A 329 -0.86 -18.50 17.44
C PHE A 329 -2.30 -18.97 17.62
N ASP A 330 -2.49 -20.08 18.35
CA ASP A 330 -3.80 -20.66 18.62
C ASP A 330 -4.70 -19.68 19.39
N TRP A 331 -4.16 -19.07 20.45
CA TRP A 331 -4.87 -18.05 21.23
C TRP A 331 -5.26 -16.84 20.37
N LEU A 332 -4.33 -16.26 19.60
CA LEU A 332 -4.59 -15.09 18.75
C LEU A 332 -5.72 -15.32 17.74
N ASN A 333 -5.81 -16.56 17.23
CA ASN A 333 -6.78 -16.95 16.22
C ASN A 333 -8.08 -17.54 16.81
N GLY A 334 -8.29 -17.47 18.13
CA GLY A 334 -9.54 -17.89 18.77
C GLY A 334 -9.67 -19.40 18.95
N ASN A 335 -8.55 -20.11 18.99
CA ASN A 335 -8.41 -21.56 19.12
C ASN A 335 -8.93 -22.38 17.93
N VAL A 336 -8.22 -23.46 17.63
CA VAL A 336 -8.63 -24.46 16.64
C VAL A 336 -10.03 -25.00 16.97
N GLY A 337 -10.87 -25.15 15.95
CA GLY A 337 -12.25 -25.62 16.12
C GLY A 337 -13.25 -24.56 16.58
N THR A 338 -12.79 -23.34 16.89
CA THR A 338 -13.66 -22.20 17.23
C THR A 338 -13.39 -21.00 16.33
N GLY A 339 -12.17 -20.44 16.36
CA GLY A 339 -11.81 -19.28 15.55
C GLY A 339 -11.20 -19.64 14.20
N TYR A 340 -10.57 -20.82 14.08
CA TYR A 340 -10.02 -21.32 12.82
C TYR A 340 -10.03 -22.84 12.77
N ASP A 341 -9.87 -23.42 11.58
CA ASP A 341 -9.66 -24.85 11.37
C ASP A 341 -8.32 -25.12 10.70
N MET A 342 -7.78 -26.33 10.87
CA MET A 342 -6.63 -26.79 10.09
C MET A 342 -7.12 -27.52 8.83
N VAL A 343 -6.91 -26.93 7.66
CA VAL A 343 -7.30 -27.51 6.36
C VAL A 343 -6.04 -27.73 5.53
N ASN A 344 -5.76 -28.97 5.15
CA ASN A 344 -4.54 -29.36 4.40
C ASN A 344 -3.23 -28.86 5.05
N GLY A 345 -3.16 -28.88 6.39
CA GLY A 345 -2.00 -28.42 7.15
C GLY A 345 -1.85 -26.91 7.27
N LEU A 346 -2.82 -26.13 6.77
CA LEU A 346 -2.83 -24.67 6.88
C LEU A 346 -3.99 -24.19 7.78
N PRO A 347 -3.79 -23.13 8.58
CA PRO A 347 -4.88 -22.53 9.33
C PRO A 347 -5.81 -21.76 8.39
N VAL A 348 -7.12 -22.02 8.51
CA VAL A 348 -8.17 -21.31 7.79
C VAL A 348 -9.11 -20.69 8.82
N VAL A 349 -9.10 -19.36 8.90
CA VAL A 349 -10.00 -18.60 9.78
C VAL A 349 -11.44 -18.84 9.32
N ARG A 350 -12.32 -19.19 10.26
CA ARG A 350 -13.73 -19.41 9.93
C ARG A 350 -14.41 -18.09 9.58
N LYS A 351 -15.40 -18.16 8.69
CA LYS A 351 -16.07 -16.97 8.15
C LYS A 351 -16.76 -16.15 9.25
N GLU A 352 -17.31 -16.83 10.25
CA GLU A 352 -18.02 -16.27 11.38
C GLU A 352 -17.11 -15.70 12.47
N THR A 353 -15.80 -16.03 12.45
CA THR A 353 -14.85 -15.67 13.52
C THR A 353 -14.76 -14.17 13.75
N ALA A 354 -14.61 -13.38 12.68
CA ALA A 354 -14.52 -11.93 12.80
C ALA A 354 -15.88 -11.28 13.15
N PRO A 355 -16.99 -11.54 12.43
CA PRO A 355 -18.29 -10.95 12.76
C PRO A 355 -18.80 -11.27 14.17
N GLN A 356 -18.53 -12.49 14.67
CA GLN A 356 -18.92 -12.91 16.02
C GLN A 356 -17.85 -12.59 17.08
N GLY A 357 -16.71 -12.04 16.66
CA GLY A 357 -15.64 -11.63 17.56
C GLY A 357 -15.07 -12.78 18.39
N LEU A 358 -14.81 -13.93 17.76
CA LEU A 358 -14.41 -15.17 18.43
C LEU A 358 -12.91 -15.25 18.77
N TYR A 359 -12.11 -14.33 18.23
CA TYR A 359 -10.65 -14.32 18.32
C TYR A 359 -10.09 -12.97 18.81
N PRO A 360 -8.98 -12.97 19.58
CA PRO A 360 -8.31 -11.74 20.03
C PRO A 360 -7.94 -10.76 18.90
N LEU A 361 -7.53 -11.27 17.74
CA LEU A 361 -7.08 -10.42 16.62
C LEU A 361 -8.15 -9.42 16.12
N ALA A 362 -9.44 -9.72 16.34
CA ALA A 362 -10.55 -8.80 16.04
C ALA A 362 -10.50 -7.49 16.85
N TYR A 363 -9.86 -7.51 18.02
CA TYR A 363 -9.95 -6.43 19.00
C TYR A 363 -8.61 -5.78 19.32
N LEU A 364 -7.49 -6.50 19.16
CA LEU A 364 -6.15 -5.98 19.46
C LEU A 364 -5.86 -4.66 18.72
N PRO A 365 -5.13 -3.72 19.33
CA PRO A 365 -4.86 -2.42 18.71
C PRO A 365 -4.09 -2.54 17.38
N ASP A 366 -3.18 -3.50 17.30
CA ASP A 366 -2.51 -3.93 16.06
C ASP A 366 -2.59 -5.45 15.95
N GLY A 367 -2.77 -5.95 14.74
CA GLY A 367 -2.81 -7.38 14.41
C GLY A 367 -1.97 -7.73 13.18
N ILE A 368 -1.09 -6.82 12.75
CA ILE A 368 -0.24 -7.00 11.59
C ILE A 368 1.07 -7.63 12.07
N ALA A 369 1.27 -8.89 11.71
CA ALA A 369 2.49 -9.63 12.03
C ALA A 369 3.74 -9.00 11.40
N TRP A 370 4.83 -8.91 12.16
CA TRP A 370 6.10 -8.31 11.73
C TRP A 370 7.19 -9.36 11.55
N PRO A 371 7.48 -9.77 10.30
CA PRO A 371 8.57 -10.70 10.04
C PRO A 371 9.92 -10.06 10.37
N GLU A 372 10.96 -10.87 10.57
CA GLU A 372 12.32 -10.34 10.74
C GLU A 372 12.86 -9.78 9.42
N LYS A 373 12.53 -10.43 8.30
CA LYS A 373 12.83 -9.96 6.95
C LYS A 373 11.57 -10.01 6.10
N ASP A 374 11.43 -9.08 5.15
CA ASP A 374 10.30 -9.09 4.22
C ASP A 374 10.18 -10.42 3.45
N SER A 375 11.30 -11.11 3.22
CA SER A 375 11.37 -12.44 2.58
C SER A 375 10.77 -13.56 3.42
N ASP A 376 10.62 -13.37 4.74
CA ASP A 376 10.09 -14.42 5.62
C ASP A 376 8.56 -14.52 5.51
N VAL A 377 7.90 -13.49 4.96
CA VAL A 377 6.46 -13.55 4.73
C VAL A 377 6.15 -14.51 3.60
N ASN A 378 5.60 -15.67 3.95
CA ASN A 378 5.07 -16.58 2.96
C ASN A 378 3.63 -16.19 2.59
N TYR A 379 3.46 -15.54 1.44
CA TYR A 379 2.15 -15.28 0.86
C TYR A 379 1.59 -16.49 0.09
N LEU A 380 2.44 -17.46 -0.26
CA LEU A 380 2.10 -18.55 -1.16
C LEU A 380 1.10 -19.53 -0.55
N SER A 381 1.02 -19.61 0.77
CA SER A 381 0.02 -20.45 1.45
C SER A 381 -1.42 -19.97 1.23
N ALA A 382 -1.60 -18.70 0.87
CA ALA A 382 -2.92 -18.13 0.59
C ALA A 382 -3.42 -18.44 -0.84
N TYR A 383 -2.58 -19.03 -1.69
CA TYR A 383 -2.86 -19.16 -3.11
C TYR A 383 -2.79 -20.60 -3.63
N GLN A 384 -3.57 -20.86 -4.68
CA GLN A 384 -3.50 -22.05 -5.52
C GLN A 384 -2.99 -21.67 -6.92
N GLU A 385 -2.64 -22.68 -7.73
CA GLU A 385 -2.24 -22.43 -9.11
C GLU A 385 -3.40 -21.82 -9.94
N PRO A 386 -3.12 -20.89 -10.86
CA PRO A 386 -1.80 -20.38 -11.26
C PRO A 386 -1.25 -19.21 -10.41
N LEU A 387 -2.05 -18.71 -9.45
CA LEU A 387 -1.71 -17.52 -8.67
C LEU A 387 -0.53 -17.74 -7.72
N LYS A 388 -0.41 -18.96 -7.21
CA LYS A 388 0.70 -19.36 -6.34
C LYS A 388 2.06 -19.23 -7.04
N GLN A 389 2.18 -19.73 -8.27
CA GLN A 389 3.41 -19.57 -9.05
C GLN A 389 3.71 -18.09 -9.32
N LEU A 390 2.71 -17.29 -9.73
CA LEU A 390 2.88 -15.85 -9.94
C LEU A 390 3.37 -15.13 -8.69
N ALA A 391 2.78 -15.42 -7.52
CA ALA A 391 3.21 -14.84 -6.25
C ALA A 391 4.65 -15.24 -5.90
N ALA A 392 5.07 -16.47 -6.20
CA ALA A 392 6.43 -16.95 -5.98
C ALA A 392 7.44 -16.21 -6.87
N ASP A 393 7.10 -16.01 -8.14
CA ASP A 393 7.95 -15.31 -9.10
C ASP A 393 8.13 -13.83 -8.75
N ILE A 394 7.06 -13.16 -8.32
CA ILE A 394 7.13 -11.78 -7.84
C ILE A 394 7.97 -11.68 -6.56
N MET A 395 7.77 -12.58 -5.58
CA MET A 395 8.57 -12.61 -4.35
C MET A 395 10.05 -12.83 -4.64
N LYS A 396 10.37 -13.69 -5.61
CA LYS A 396 11.75 -13.91 -6.06
C LYS A 396 12.35 -12.63 -6.65
N SER A 397 11.63 -11.94 -7.55
CA SER A 397 12.06 -10.64 -8.09
C SER A 397 12.34 -9.65 -6.94
N TYR A 398 11.41 -9.51 -6.01
CA TYR A 398 11.52 -8.60 -4.85
C TYR A 398 12.73 -8.86 -3.96
N SER A 399 13.16 -10.12 -3.82
CA SER A 399 14.33 -10.50 -3.01
C SER A 399 15.67 -10.04 -3.58
N THR A 400 15.72 -9.76 -4.89
CA THR A 400 16.95 -9.33 -5.61
C THR A 400 16.87 -7.88 -6.11
N MET A 401 15.70 -7.27 -6.00
CA MET A 401 15.41 -5.90 -6.44
C MET A 401 16.12 -4.84 -5.60
N LYS A 402 16.57 -3.75 -6.25
CA LYS A 402 16.97 -2.52 -5.57
C LYS A 402 15.77 -1.63 -5.27
N TYR A 403 15.87 -0.87 -4.20
CA TYR A 403 14.82 0.03 -3.75
C TYR A 403 15.36 1.45 -3.58
N TYR A 404 14.59 2.39 -4.11
CA TYR A 404 14.82 3.82 -3.93
C TYR A 404 14.04 4.30 -2.71
N ALA A 405 14.75 4.67 -1.65
CA ALA A 405 14.17 5.31 -0.47
C ALA A 405 13.81 6.76 -0.81
N ASN A 406 12.52 7.02 -1.06
CA ASN A 406 12.05 8.36 -1.42
C ASN A 406 12.49 9.40 -0.38
N PRO A 407 13.33 10.39 -0.74
CA PRO A 407 13.89 11.35 0.23
C PRO A 407 12.84 12.29 0.83
N ALA A 408 11.64 12.33 0.26
CA ALA A 408 10.51 13.06 0.81
C ALA A 408 9.79 12.33 1.96
N ASN A 409 10.07 11.04 2.19
CA ASN A 409 9.43 10.29 3.26
C ASN A 409 9.75 10.92 4.63
N GLY A 410 8.73 11.16 5.44
CA GLY A 410 8.85 11.78 6.76
C GLY A 410 9.01 13.30 6.80
N ILE A 411 9.15 13.97 5.65
CA ILE A 411 9.24 15.44 5.61
C ILE A 411 7.88 16.08 5.90
N VAL A 412 7.89 17.12 6.72
CA VAL A 412 6.68 17.86 7.11
C VAL A 412 6.62 19.17 6.35
N SER A 413 5.66 19.32 5.44
CA SER A 413 5.42 20.56 4.70
C SER A 413 4.05 21.13 5.04
N GLU A 414 3.99 22.41 5.43
CA GLU A 414 2.73 23.10 5.70
C GLU A 414 1.86 23.18 4.44
N THR A 415 2.49 23.36 3.28
CA THR A 415 1.79 23.35 2.00
C THR A 415 1.25 21.96 1.65
N LEU A 416 2.00 20.89 1.92
CA LEU A 416 1.53 19.52 1.72
C LEU A 416 0.29 19.23 2.59
N ILE A 417 0.31 19.67 3.85
CA ILE A 417 -0.80 19.48 4.79
C ILE A 417 -2.05 20.27 4.35
N SER A 418 -1.87 21.54 3.98
CA SER A 418 -3.00 22.44 3.72
C SER A 418 -3.55 22.36 2.29
N LYS A 419 -2.71 22.01 1.31
CA LYS A 419 -3.05 22.05 -0.13
C LYS A 419 -2.73 20.77 -0.90
N GLY A 420 -2.06 19.78 -0.29
CA GLY A 420 -1.59 18.59 -1.00
C GLY A 420 -2.68 17.83 -1.75
N ALA A 421 -3.85 17.65 -1.15
CA ALA A 421 -4.99 16.98 -1.77
C ALA A 421 -5.51 17.75 -3.00
N GLU A 422 -5.66 19.08 -2.90
CA GLU A 422 -6.09 19.93 -4.02
C GLU A 422 -5.06 19.92 -5.16
N LEU A 423 -3.78 20.03 -4.80
CA LEU A 423 -2.66 20.01 -5.75
C LEU A 423 -2.57 18.68 -6.51
N ASN A 424 -2.72 17.55 -5.82
CA ASN A 424 -2.74 16.23 -6.45
C ASN A 424 -3.97 16.05 -7.32
N LYS A 425 -5.15 16.43 -6.81
CA LYS A 425 -6.40 16.37 -7.57
C LYS A 425 -6.30 17.15 -8.89
N TYR A 426 -5.77 18.37 -8.83
CA TYR A 426 -5.55 19.16 -10.03
C TYR A 426 -4.68 18.43 -11.05
N LEU A 427 -3.56 17.82 -10.63
CA LEU A 427 -2.68 17.07 -11.54
C LEU A 427 -3.37 15.84 -12.14
N TYR A 428 -4.07 15.04 -11.34
CA TYR A 428 -4.78 13.86 -11.85
C TYR A 428 -5.92 14.24 -12.80
N ASP A 429 -6.69 15.29 -12.49
CA ASP A 429 -7.76 15.79 -13.37
C ASP A 429 -7.19 16.25 -14.73
N GLU A 430 -6.10 17.03 -14.72
CA GLU A 430 -5.50 17.54 -15.96
C GLU A 430 -4.78 16.45 -16.77
N GLN A 431 -4.09 15.51 -16.13
CA GLN A 431 -3.49 14.36 -16.82
C GLN A 431 -4.56 13.44 -17.41
N THR A 432 -5.69 13.24 -16.72
CA THR A 432 -6.85 12.50 -17.24
C THR A 432 -7.42 13.16 -18.48
N LYS A 433 -7.58 14.50 -18.47
CA LYS A 433 -7.98 15.27 -19.66
C LYS A 433 -7.00 15.11 -20.81
N MET A 434 -5.70 15.03 -20.52
CA MET A 434 -4.69 14.80 -21.56
C MET A 434 -4.82 13.42 -22.20
N ILE A 435 -5.01 12.37 -21.40
CA ILE A 435 -5.24 11.01 -21.89
C ILE A 435 -6.52 10.95 -22.74
N ALA A 436 -7.59 11.59 -22.27
CA ALA A 436 -8.88 11.64 -22.96
C ALA A 436 -8.90 12.57 -24.19
N GLY A 437 -7.78 13.24 -24.52
CA GLY A 437 -7.69 14.16 -25.66
C GLY A 437 -8.39 15.52 -25.45
N GLN A 438 -8.81 15.83 -24.22
CA GLN A 438 -9.46 17.10 -23.85
C GLN A 438 -8.45 18.22 -23.55
N ARG A 439 -7.19 17.87 -23.30
CA ARG A 439 -6.06 18.80 -23.18
C ARG A 439 -4.88 18.27 -24.01
N PRO A 440 -4.20 19.07 -24.84
CA PRO A 440 -3.03 18.59 -25.57
C PRO A 440 -1.89 18.18 -24.64
N ILE A 441 -1.16 17.11 -24.96
CA ILE A 441 0.08 16.74 -24.25
C ILE A 441 1.13 17.85 -24.33
N ALA A 442 1.10 18.66 -25.40
CA ALA A 442 1.95 19.83 -25.55
C ALA A 442 1.75 20.89 -24.43
N ASP A 443 0.58 20.90 -23.78
CA ASP A 443 0.27 21.80 -22.65
C ASP A 443 0.82 21.29 -21.30
N TRP A 444 1.68 20.27 -21.30
CA TRP A 444 2.31 19.74 -20.08
C TRP A 444 3.01 20.82 -19.26
N ASP A 445 3.89 21.60 -19.87
CA ASP A 445 4.67 22.62 -19.15
C ASP A 445 3.76 23.73 -18.61
N LYS A 446 2.67 24.03 -19.32
CA LYS A 446 1.62 24.93 -18.87
C LYS A 446 0.88 24.37 -17.65
N MET A 447 0.56 23.08 -17.63
CA MET A 447 -0.08 22.42 -16.48
C MET A 447 0.85 22.46 -15.25
N VAL A 448 2.14 22.21 -15.46
CA VAL A 448 3.14 22.30 -14.37
C VAL A 448 3.25 23.73 -13.84
N ALA A 449 3.24 24.74 -14.71
CA ALA A 449 3.26 26.15 -14.30
C ALA A 449 1.99 26.54 -13.51
N GLU A 450 0.81 26.10 -13.97
CA GLU A 450 -0.46 26.28 -13.27
C GLU A 450 -0.46 25.61 -11.88
N TRP A 451 0.05 24.38 -11.77
CA TRP A 451 0.21 23.68 -10.49
C TRP A 451 1.18 24.42 -9.55
N LYS A 452 2.31 24.89 -10.07
CA LYS A 452 3.28 25.69 -9.30
C LYS A 452 2.63 26.94 -8.72
N ALA A 453 1.84 27.66 -9.53
CA ALA A 453 1.12 28.86 -9.11
C ALA A 453 0.06 28.59 -8.02
N LYS A 454 -0.55 27.40 -7.99
CA LYS A 454 -1.54 26.99 -6.97
C LYS A 454 -0.93 26.72 -5.58
N GLY A 455 0.40 26.60 -5.51
CA GLY A 455 1.13 26.31 -4.28
C GLY A 455 2.23 25.27 -4.46
N GLY A 456 2.31 24.61 -5.62
CA GLY A 456 3.33 23.62 -5.89
C GLY A 456 4.77 24.13 -5.80
N GLU A 457 5.01 25.40 -6.13
CA GLU A 457 6.35 26.01 -6.01
C GLU A 457 6.77 26.15 -4.53
N GLN A 458 5.84 26.55 -3.67
CA GLN A 458 6.07 26.64 -2.23
C GLN A 458 6.28 25.24 -1.63
N LEU A 459 5.51 24.24 -2.08
CA LEU A 459 5.73 22.83 -1.71
C LEU A 459 7.14 22.36 -2.09
N ILE A 460 7.59 22.60 -3.33
CA ILE A 460 8.96 22.24 -3.76
C ILE A 460 9.99 22.87 -2.85
N LYS A 461 9.82 24.16 -2.50
CA LYS A 461 10.74 24.89 -1.62
C LYS A 461 10.79 24.27 -0.22
N GLU A 462 9.64 24.03 0.40
CA GLU A 462 9.55 23.43 1.74
C GLU A 462 10.18 22.05 1.79
N MET A 463 9.86 21.19 0.82
CA MET A 463 10.38 19.83 0.77
C MET A 463 11.90 19.80 0.58
N ASN A 464 12.45 20.62 -0.33
CA ASN A 464 13.90 20.69 -0.56
C ASN A 464 14.68 21.32 0.60
N ALA A 465 14.05 22.10 1.48
CA ALA A 465 14.70 22.59 2.69
C ALA A 465 14.99 21.45 3.69
N GLU A 466 14.21 20.37 3.64
CA GLU A 466 14.34 19.22 4.53
C GLU A 466 15.02 18.01 3.89
N ILE A 467 14.96 17.84 2.56
CA ILE A 467 15.69 16.78 1.84
C ILE A 467 17.19 16.87 2.14
N LYS A 468 17.77 15.77 2.61
CA LYS A 468 19.19 15.71 3.05
C LYS A 468 20.14 15.18 1.99
N ILE A 469 19.64 14.40 1.04
CA ILE A 469 20.48 13.84 -0.03
C ILE A 469 20.78 14.89 -1.08
N LYS A 470 21.95 14.80 -1.71
CA LYS A 470 22.34 15.71 -2.81
C LYS A 470 22.14 15.07 -4.18
N ASP A 471 22.19 13.75 -4.25
CA ASP A 471 22.14 12.96 -5.47
C ASP A 471 21.19 11.77 -5.27
N VAL A 472 20.41 11.45 -6.30
CA VAL A 472 19.44 10.35 -6.29
C VAL A 472 20.10 9.01 -5.95
N LYS A 473 21.38 8.84 -6.29
CA LYS A 473 22.17 7.63 -5.97
C LYS A 473 22.27 7.35 -4.47
N GLU A 474 22.20 8.38 -3.63
CA GLU A 474 22.33 8.25 -2.17
C GLU A 474 21.09 7.60 -1.54
N ALA A 475 19.95 7.60 -2.25
CA ALA A 475 18.70 7.02 -1.80
C ALA A 475 18.48 5.58 -2.32
N TRP A 476 19.35 5.05 -3.17
CA TRP A 476 19.31 3.65 -3.57
C TRP A 476 20.01 2.76 -2.55
N ASN A 477 19.41 1.62 -2.24
CA ASN A 477 19.97 0.62 -1.32
C ASN A 477 20.71 -0.54 -2.00
#